data_AF-A0AB33VEN4-F1
#
_entry.id   AF-A0AB33VEN4-F1
#
_cell.length_a   1.000
_cell.length_b   1.000
_cell.length_c   1.000
_cell.angle_alpha   90.00
_cell.angle_beta   90.00
_cell.angle_gamma   90.00
#
_symmetry.space_group_name_H-M   'P 1'
#
loop_
_entity.id
_entity.type
_entity.pdbx_description
1 polymer ?
#
loop_
_entity_poly.entity_id
_entity_poly.type
_entity_poly.pdbx_seq_one_letter_code
_entity_poly.pdbx_strand_id
1 'polypeptide(L)'
;MDLTKSFFSLLALINPIGAIPFFISLTESQTDEEKRRTIKTASVSVALVIGISALLGEQIIGFFGFSVGSLQVGGGIIMIMIALNMLNAQTSRTKATPEEEDEAGVRASIAVVPLAIPLLTGPGSISTVIVYAGKTQHWYELFFLAGVGVLIALVVWVVLRAACRRADRPRDRPHRHQRRHAPDGADPCGAGRGIYRRRAENPVACSQIMTTIAIVDYGMGNLRSVAQALRAVAPDADVRISAQADEIRTADRVVLPGQGAMPDCMAAFDLSGLHDAVLEAARTKPMLGVCVGEQMLLERSTEARPGREFTRGLGLIAGDVVRFDLDGQLQPDGSRYKVPQMGWNRVHQSRAHALWAGVPDQSYFYFVHSYYARPAHPEESVGETEYGVRFTCAIARDNIFATQFHPEKSAQAGLQIYRNFVHWNP
;
A
#
# COMPACT_ATOMS: atom_id res chain seq x y z
N MET A 1 -6.95 34.02 -14.08
CA MET A 1 -7.55 32.66 -14.07
C MET A 1 -9.06 32.73 -14.35
N ASP A 2 -9.66 31.79 -15.10
CA ASP A 2 -11.13 31.73 -15.27
C ASP A 2 -11.78 31.03 -14.07
N LEU A 3 -12.37 31.85 -13.18
CA LEU A 3 -12.97 31.40 -11.93
C LEU A 3 -14.14 30.45 -12.17
N THR A 4 -14.91 30.67 -13.24
CA THR A 4 -16.09 29.87 -13.55
C THR A 4 -15.69 28.46 -13.98
N LYS A 5 -14.68 28.35 -14.86
CA LYS A 5 -14.14 27.04 -15.28
C LYS A 5 -13.57 26.28 -14.09
N SER A 6 -12.79 26.94 -13.25
CA SER A 6 -12.18 26.32 -12.07
C SER A 6 -13.24 25.77 -11.11
N PHE A 7 -14.31 26.53 -10.85
CA PHE A 7 -15.42 26.11 -10.02
C PHE A 7 -16.16 24.90 -10.60
N PHE A 8 -16.59 24.95 -11.87
CA PHE A 8 -17.35 23.84 -12.46
C PHE A 8 -16.52 22.57 -12.62
N SER A 9 -15.23 22.68 -12.98
CA SER A 9 -14.33 21.53 -13.04
C SER A 9 -14.17 20.85 -11.68
N LEU A 10 -13.91 21.62 -10.62
CA LEU A 10 -13.75 21.07 -9.28
C LEU A 10 -15.08 20.53 -8.72
N LEU A 11 -16.21 21.19 -9.00
CA LEU A 11 -17.53 20.71 -8.60
C LEU A 11 -17.87 19.36 -9.24
N ALA A 12 -17.58 19.20 -10.54
CA ALA A 12 -17.78 17.95 -11.27
C ALA A 12 -16.93 16.81 -10.68
N LEU A 13 -15.69 17.14 -10.29
CA LEU A 13 -14.75 16.20 -9.68
C LEU A 13 -15.16 15.73 -8.29
N ILE A 14 -15.52 16.69 -7.44
CA ILE A 14 -15.89 16.43 -6.04
C ILE A 14 -17.25 15.73 -5.96
N ASN A 15 -18.10 15.91 -6.98
CA ASN A 15 -19.40 15.27 -7.15
C ASN A 15 -20.20 15.09 -5.83
N PRO A 16 -20.62 16.19 -5.17
CA PRO A 16 -21.30 16.10 -3.87
C PRO A 16 -22.59 15.28 -3.91
N ILE A 17 -23.25 15.21 -5.08
CA ILE A 17 -24.47 14.40 -5.29
C ILE A 17 -24.13 12.91 -5.26
N GLY A 18 -23.05 12.50 -5.91
CA GLY A 18 -22.56 11.11 -5.88
C GLY A 18 -22.15 10.64 -4.48
N ALA A 19 -21.79 11.55 -3.58
CA ALA A 19 -21.43 11.23 -2.19
C ALA A 19 -22.65 10.94 -1.29
N ILE A 20 -23.88 11.25 -1.71
CA ILE A 20 -25.08 11.10 -0.88
C ILE A 20 -25.30 9.64 -0.39
N PRO A 21 -25.24 8.59 -1.23
CA PRO A 21 -25.46 7.23 -0.78
C PRO A 21 -24.45 6.77 0.27
N PHE A 22 -23.19 7.15 0.12
CA PHE A 22 -22.12 6.87 1.08
C PHE A 22 -22.36 7.61 2.39
N PHE A 23 -22.71 8.90 2.34
CA PHE A 23 -23.05 9.67 3.53
C PHE A 23 -24.21 9.04 4.30
N ILE A 24 -25.28 8.61 3.62
CA ILE A 24 -26.43 7.95 4.26
C ILE A 24 -25.99 6.64 4.93
N SER A 25 -25.22 5.81 4.23
CA SER A 25 -24.74 4.53 4.76
C SER A 25 -23.80 4.71 5.96
N LEU A 26 -22.86 5.66 5.89
CA LEU A 26 -21.86 5.92 6.94
C LEU A 26 -22.45 6.61 8.17
N THR A 27 -23.66 7.19 8.06
CA THR A 27 -24.33 7.88 9.16
C THR A 27 -25.63 7.21 9.59
N GLU A 28 -25.88 5.97 9.16
CA GLU A 28 -27.11 5.23 9.48
C GLU A 28 -27.34 5.09 11.00
N SER A 29 -26.26 4.84 11.76
CA SER A 29 -26.31 4.70 13.22
C SER A 29 -26.20 6.02 14.00
N GLN A 30 -26.08 7.17 13.32
CA GLN A 30 -25.90 8.48 13.96
C GLN A 30 -27.24 9.19 14.22
N THR A 31 -27.32 9.91 15.34
CA THR A 31 -28.40 10.85 15.64
C THR A 31 -28.38 12.06 14.69
N ASP A 32 -29.48 12.83 14.65
CA ASP A 32 -29.54 14.02 13.79
C ASP A 32 -28.53 15.11 14.17
N GLU A 33 -28.19 15.20 15.45
CA GLU A 33 -27.18 16.13 15.94
C GLU A 33 -25.78 15.69 15.48
N GLU A 34 -25.48 14.40 15.58
CA GLU A 34 -24.23 13.81 15.09
C GLU A 34 -24.11 13.95 13.57
N LYS A 35 -25.18 13.68 12.81
CA LYS A 35 -25.22 13.90 11.35
C LYS A 35 -24.92 15.35 10.99
N ARG A 36 -25.50 16.32 11.70
CA ARG A 36 -25.20 17.75 11.49
C ARG A 36 -23.74 18.09 11.78
N ARG A 37 -23.16 17.49 12.82
CA ARG A 37 -21.74 17.64 13.14
C ARG A 37 -20.87 17.04 12.04
N THR A 38 -21.20 15.84 11.57
CA THR A 38 -20.51 15.16 10.46
C THR A 38 -20.54 16.00 9.19
N ILE A 39 -21.71 16.54 8.80
CA ILE A 39 -21.83 17.40 7.62
C ILE A 39 -20.95 18.65 7.73
N LYS A 40 -20.96 19.32 8.90
CA LYS A 40 -20.13 20.51 9.14
C LYS A 40 -18.64 20.16 9.05
N THR A 41 -18.21 19.14 9.76
CA THR A 41 -16.80 18.71 9.76
C THR A 41 -16.35 18.32 8.36
N ALA A 42 -17.13 17.52 7.62
CA ALA A 42 -16.78 17.11 6.27
C ALA A 42 -16.65 18.30 5.31
N SER A 43 -17.58 19.26 5.39
CA SER A 43 -17.55 20.46 4.54
C SER A 43 -16.33 21.34 4.85
N VAL A 44 -16.00 21.51 6.14
CA VAL A 44 -14.80 22.25 6.56
C VAL A 44 -13.53 21.52 6.10
N SER A 45 -13.47 20.19 6.26
CA SER A 45 -12.35 19.39 5.78
C SER A 45 -12.16 19.50 4.28
N VAL A 46 -13.22 19.48 3.47
CA VAL A 46 -13.14 19.72 2.02
C VAL A 46 -12.52 21.10 1.72
N ALA A 47 -12.96 22.16 2.40
CA ALA A 47 -12.40 23.50 2.22
C ALA A 47 -10.91 23.55 2.61
N LEU A 48 -10.54 22.93 3.73
CA LEU A 48 -9.16 22.87 4.20
C LEU A 48 -8.26 22.09 3.24
N VAL A 49 -8.69 20.93 2.76
CA VAL A 49 -7.91 20.11 1.81
C VAL A 49 -7.68 20.88 0.52
N ILE A 50 -8.71 21.52 -0.04
CA ILE A 50 -8.57 22.35 -1.25
C ILE A 50 -7.66 23.55 -0.98
N GLY A 51 -7.84 24.26 0.13
CA GLY A 51 -7.04 25.44 0.47
C GLY A 51 -5.56 25.10 0.70
N ILE A 52 -5.28 24.03 1.45
CA ILE A 52 -3.91 23.54 1.69
C ILE A 52 -3.28 23.08 0.38
N SER A 53 -4.01 22.34 -0.46
CA SER A 53 -3.51 21.89 -1.76
C SER A 53 -3.20 23.06 -2.68
N ALA A 54 -4.03 24.11 -2.67
CA ALA A 54 -3.80 25.32 -3.45
C ALA A 54 -2.54 26.09 -2.99
N LEU A 55 -2.34 26.23 -1.68
CA LEU A 55 -1.26 27.04 -1.12
C LEU A 55 0.09 26.32 -1.05
N LEU A 56 0.09 25.04 -0.66
CA LEU A 56 1.31 24.27 -0.36
C LEU A 56 1.61 23.18 -1.40
N GLY A 57 0.64 22.82 -2.24
CA GLY A 57 0.76 21.64 -3.11
C GLY A 57 1.92 21.73 -4.10
N GLU A 58 2.18 22.92 -4.67
CA GLU A 58 3.33 23.10 -5.57
C GLU A 58 4.66 22.93 -4.84
N GLN A 59 4.79 23.47 -3.62
CA GLN A 59 6.01 23.35 -2.81
C GLN A 59 6.28 21.88 -2.44
N ILE A 60 5.23 21.16 -2.05
CA ILE A 60 5.32 19.73 -1.71
C ILE A 60 5.78 18.93 -2.93
N ILE A 61 5.19 19.18 -4.10
CA ILE A 61 5.53 18.47 -5.34
C ILE A 61 6.96 18.79 -5.80
N GLY A 62 7.36 20.06 -5.73
CA GLY A 62 8.72 20.51 -6.03
C GLY A 62 9.76 19.88 -5.12
N PHE A 63 9.46 19.74 -3.82
CA PHE A 63 10.32 19.04 -2.86
C PHE A 63 10.61 17.59 -3.29
N PHE A 64 9.57 16.85 -3.69
CA PHE A 64 9.73 15.48 -4.20
C PHE A 64 10.33 15.41 -5.62
N GLY A 65 10.42 16.52 -6.35
CA GLY A 65 11.03 16.58 -7.69
C GLY A 65 10.09 16.16 -8.81
N PHE A 66 8.79 16.14 -8.54
CA PHE A 66 7.78 15.98 -9.58
C PHE A 66 7.52 17.34 -10.23
N SER A 67 7.27 17.34 -11.54
CA SER A 67 6.83 18.55 -12.23
C SER A 67 5.32 18.70 -12.14
N VAL A 68 4.81 19.93 -12.21
CA VAL A 68 3.36 20.18 -12.39
C VAL A 68 2.86 19.49 -13.66
N GLY A 69 3.69 19.35 -14.69
CA GLY A 69 3.38 18.58 -15.90
C GLY A 69 3.16 17.09 -15.64
N SER A 70 4.01 16.46 -14.82
CA SER A 70 3.85 15.05 -14.40
C SER A 70 2.54 14.85 -13.65
N LEU A 71 2.17 15.80 -12.79
CA LEU A 71 0.89 15.79 -12.08
C LEU A 71 -0.30 16.00 -13.04
N GLN A 72 -0.16 16.84 -14.07
CA GLN A 72 -1.21 16.99 -15.10
C GLN A 72 -1.47 15.69 -15.86
N VAL A 73 -0.42 14.93 -16.19
CA VAL A 73 -0.55 13.63 -16.86
C VAL A 73 -1.25 12.64 -15.94
N GLY A 74 -0.77 12.49 -14.70
CA GLY A 74 -1.36 11.56 -13.72
C GLY A 74 -2.81 11.93 -13.37
N GLY A 75 -3.05 13.21 -13.07
CA GLY A 75 -4.37 13.77 -12.81
C GLY A 75 -5.31 13.59 -14.01
N GLY A 76 -4.83 13.84 -15.23
CA GLY A 76 -5.58 13.63 -16.46
C GLY A 76 -6.01 12.18 -16.68
N ILE A 77 -5.11 11.21 -16.40
CA ILE A 77 -5.45 9.78 -16.46
C ILE A 77 -6.53 9.45 -15.41
N ILE A 78 -6.39 9.94 -14.18
CA ILE A 78 -7.40 9.77 -13.12
C ILE A 78 -8.74 10.35 -13.54
N MET A 79 -8.76 11.56 -14.13
CA MET A 79 -9.97 12.18 -14.66
C MET A 79 -10.67 11.31 -15.72
N ILE A 80 -9.90 10.77 -16.65
CA ILE A 80 -10.42 9.90 -17.71
C ILE A 80 -10.99 8.62 -17.10
N MET A 81 -10.29 8.01 -16.13
CA MET A 81 -10.79 6.81 -15.45
C MET A 81 -12.08 7.09 -14.68
N ILE A 82 -12.19 8.22 -13.98
CA ILE A 82 -13.43 8.62 -13.28
C ILE A 82 -14.56 8.82 -14.30
N ALA A 83 -14.31 9.50 -15.41
CA ALA A 83 -15.31 9.72 -16.46
C ALA A 83 -15.78 8.39 -17.08
N LEU A 84 -14.87 7.46 -17.39
CA LEU A 84 -15.19 6.13 -17.91
C LEU A 84 -15.98 5.29 -16.90
N ASN A 85 -15.62 5.36 -15.62
CA ASN A 85 -16.35 4.67 -14.54
C ASN A 85 -17.79 5.22 -14.42
N MET A 86 -17.98 6.54 -14.52
CA MET A 86 -19.30 7.17 -14.52
C MET A 86 -20.16 6.72 -15.71
N LEU A 87 -19.57 6.58 -16.91
CA LEU A 87 -20.27 6.04 -18.09
C LEU A 87 -20.68 4.57 -17.91
N ASN A 88 -19.84 3.77 -17.23
CA ASN A 88 -20.12 2.36 -16.95
C ASN A 88 -21.01 2.15 -15.70
N ALA A 89 -21.60 3.22 -15.15
CA ALA A 89 -22.37 3.22 -13.91
C ALA A 89 -21.65 2.55 -12.71
N GLN A 90 -20.33 2.46 -12.77
CA GLN A 90 -19.50 2.09 -11.63
C GLN A 90 -19.17 3.38 -10.90
N THR A 91 -19.87 3.65 -9.78
CA THR A 91 -19.46 4.75 -8.90
C THR A 91 -18.02 4.49 -8.49
N SER A 92 -17.14 5.47 -8.75
CA SER A 92 -15.70 5.36 -8.56
C SER A 92 -15.41 4.74 -7.19
N ARG A 93 -15.02 3.46 -7.19
CA ARG A 93 -14.58 2.77 -5.99
C ARG A 93 -13.17 3.24 -5.70
N THR A 94 -13.03 4.40 -5.07
CA THR A 94 -11.88 4.63 -4.20
C THR A 94 -12.10 3.68 -3.03
N LYS A 95 -11.65 2.43 -3.17
CA LYS A 95 -11.64 1.49 -2.06
C LYS A 95 -10.65 2.07 -1.06
N ALA A 96 -11.15 2.77 -0.04
CA ALA A 96 -10.45 2.74 1.23
C ALA A 96 -10.33 1.25 1.57
N THR A 97 -9.11 0.74 1.62
CA THR A 97 -8.92 -0.61 2.14
C THR A 97 -9.32 -0.58 3.62
N PRO A 98 -9.76 -1.70 4.20
CA PRO A 98 -9.98 -1.78 5.65
C PRO A 98 -8.78 -1.28 6.47
N GLU A 99 -7.58 -1.26 5.85
CA GLU A 99 -6.34 -0.71 6.42
C GLU A 99 -6.35 0.83 6.59
N GLU A 100 -6.95 1.61 5.68
CA GLU A 100 -7.03 3.09 5.83
C GLU A 100 -7.98 3.48 6.98
N GLU A 101 -8.97 2.64 7.29
CA GLU A 101 -9.90 2.85 8.41
C GLU A 101 -9.27 2.50 9.78
N ASP A 102 -8.39 1.50 9.84
CA ASP A 102 -7.74 1.04 11.10
C ASP A 102 -6.46 1.82 11.45
N GLU A 103 -5.69 2.32 10.47
CA GLU A 103 -4.51 3.17 10.74
C GLU A 103 -4.90 4.58 11.24
N ALA A 104 -6.13 5.02 10.97
CA ALA A 104 -6.73 6.22 11.55
C ALA A 104 -7.22 5.94 13.00
N GLY A 105 -6.34 5.42 13.84
CA GLY A 105 -6.64 5.06 15.23
C GLY A 105 -7.20 6.23 16.05
N VAL A 106 -8.32 5.96 16.73
CA VAL A 106 -8.94 6.74 17.80
C VAL A 106 -9.59 8.07 17.36
N ARG A 107 -10.90 8.00 17.07
CA ARG A 107 -11.81 9.16 16.85
C ARG A 107 -11.46 10.09 15.67
N ALA A 108 -10.88 9.58 14.58
CA ALA A 108 -11.08 10.24 13.30
C ALA A 108 -12.58 10.17 12.95
N SER A 109 -13.29 11.30 13.03
CA SER A 109 -14.73 11.31 12.73
C SER A 109 -14.91 10.88 11.28
N ILE A 110 -15.86 9.97 11.02
CA ILE A 110 -16.34 9.51 9.68
C ILE A 110 -16.43 10.66 8.65
N ALA A 111 -16.65 11.89 9.13
CA ALA A 111 -16.64 13.12 8.37
C ALA A 111 -15.33 13.44 7.63
N VAL A 112 -14.17 13.11 8.21
CA VAL A 112 -12.85 13.38 7.64
C VAL A 112 -12.42 12.21 6.76
N VAL A 113 -12.37 11.00 7.33
CA VAL A 113 -12.07 9.76 6.61
C VAL A 113 -13.23 8.79 6.83
N PRO A 114 -13.84 8.21 5.78
CA PRO A 114 -13.50 8.35 4.36
C PRO A 114 -14.24 9.50 3.62
N LEU A 115 -15.12 10.25 4.31
CA LEU A 115 -16.08 11.14 3.65
C LEU A 115 -15.44 12.37 2.97
N ALA A 116 -14.64 13.16 3.69
CA ALA A 116 -13.94 14.29 3.09
C ALA A 116 -12.75 13.82 2.25
N ILE A 117 -11.91 12.95 2.82
CA ILE A 117 -10.79 12.30 2.17
C ILE A 117 -11.03 10.79 2.25
N PRO A 118 -10.97 10.03 1.15
CA PRO A 118 -10.70 10.46 -0.22
C PRO A 118 -11.98 10.71 -1.05
N LEU A 119 -13.18 10.52 -0.49
CA LEU A 119 -14.41 10.46 -1.30
C LEU A 119 -14.76 11.80 -1.98
N LEU A 120 -14.86 12.88 -1.21
CA LEU A 120 -15.16 14.21 -1.76
C LEU A 120 -13.91 14.88 -2.35
N THR A 121 -12.80 14.88 -1.61
CA THR A 121 -11.52 15.46 -2.02
C THR A 121 -10.47 14.39 -2.29
N GLY A 122 -10.69 13.65 -3.37
CA GLY A 122 -9.78 12.58 -3.80
C GLY A 122 -8.56 13.07 -4.60
N PRO A 123 -7.69 12.15 -5.05
CA PRO A 123 -6.47 12.45 -5.79
C PRO A 123 -6.69 13.31 -7.04
N GLY A 124 -7.79 13.09 -7.78
CA GLY A 124 -8.14 13.87 -8.97
C GLY A 124 -8.46 15.34 -8.65
N SER A 125 -9.22 15.59 -7.57
CA SER A 125 -9.55 16.94 -7.09
C SER A 125 -8.31 17.65 -6.58
N ILE A 126 -7.49 16.98 -5.76
CA ILE A 126 -6.22 17.52 -5.22
C ILE A 126 -5.27 17.88 -6.38
N SER A 127 -5.05 16.94 -7.30
CA SER A 127 -4.23 17.16 -8.49
C SER A 127 -4.69 18.36 -9.30
N THR A 128 -6.00 18.50 -9.53
CA THR A 128 -6.56 19.61 -10.33
C THR A 128 -6.36 20.95 -9.64
N VAL A 129 -6.55 21.02 -8.32
CA VAL A 129 -6.29 22.24 -7.54
C VAL A 129 -4.83 22.65 -7.65
N ILE A 130 -3.89 21.71 -7.53
CA ILE A 130 -2.45 22.02 -7.62
C ILE A 130 -2.09 22.48 -9.04
N VAL A 131 -2.67 21.87 -10.06
CA VAL A 131 -2.49 22.30 -11.46
C VAL A 131 -3.01 23.71 -11.69
N TYR A 132 -4.14 24.08 -11.10
CA TYR A 132 -4.64 25.45 -11.18
C TYR A 132 -3.76 26.43 -10.41
N ALA A 133 -3.29 26.06 -9.21
CA ALA A 133 -2.37 26.86 -8.42
C ALA A 133 -1.06 27.14 -9.18
N GLY A 134 -0.45 26.13 -9.79
CA GLY A 134 0.79 26.29 -10.58
C GLY A 134 0.63 27.07 -11.89
N LYS A 135 -0.60 27.41 -12.30
CA LYS A 135 -0.88 28.30 -13.45
C LYS A 135 -1.10 29.74 -13.04
N THR A 136 -1.13 30.03 -11.74
CA THR A 136 -1.34 31.40 -11.24
C THR A 136 -0.09 32.26 -11.43
N GLN A 137 -0.28 33.51 -11.85
CA GLN A 137 0.84 34.45 -12.00
C GLN A 137 0.95 35.43 -10.83
N HIS A 138 -0.12 35.56 -10.05
CA HIS A 138 -0.20 36.50 -8.93
C HIS A 138 -0.75 35.84 -7.68
N TRP A 139 -0.24 36.27 -6.53
CA TRP A 139 -0.59 35.73 -5.22
C TRP A 139 -2.08 35.86 -4.87
N TYR A 140 -2.80 36.85 -5.42
CA TYR A 140 -4.24 37.00 -5.21
C TYR A 140 -5.07 35.91 -5.93
N GLU A 141 -4.54 35.29 -6.99
CA GLU A 141 -5.24 34.20 -7.70
C GLU A 141 -5.31 32.92 -6.85
N LEU A 142 -4.32 32.71 -5.98
CA LEU A 142 -4.34 31.65 -4.96
C LEU A 142 -5.47 31.88 -3.95
N PHE A 143 -5.69 33.13 -3.52
CA PHE A 143 -6.81 33.49 -2.65
C PHE A 143 -8.16 33.27 -3.34
N PHE A 144 -8.27 33.57 -4.64
CA PHE A 144 -9.46 33.25 -5.43
C PHE A 144 -9.70 31.74 -5.53
N LEU A 145 -8.65 30.94 -5.74
CA LEU A 145 -8.75 29.48 -5.78
C LEU A 145 -9.17 28.89 -4.41
N ALA A 146 -8.64 29.42 -3.32
CA ALA A 146 -9.09 29.08 -1.97
C ALA A 146 -10.57 29.46 -1.76
N GLY A 147 -11.00 30.62 -2.26
CA GLY A 147 -12.40 31.05 -2.26
C GLY A 147 -13.33 30.09 -3.02
N VAL A 148 -12.89 29.54 -4.16
CA VAL A 148 -13.60 28.47 -4.88
C VAL A 148 -13.76 27.23 -4.00
N GLY A 149 -12.72 26.85 -3.25
CA GLY A 149 -12.79 25.76 -2.27
C GLY A 149 -13.87 25.95 -1.20
N VAL A 150 -14.00 27.18 -0.67
CA VAL A 150 -15.04 27.53 0.30
C VAL A 150 -16.44 27.45 -0.33
N LEU A 151 -16.60 27.92 -1.57
CA LEU A 151 -17.88 27.84 -2.28
C LEU A 151 -18.30 26.38 -2.52
N ILE A 152 -17.35 25.51 -2.88
CA ILE A 152 -17.62 24.08 -3.06
C ILE A 152 -17.99 23.42 -1.73
N ALA A 153 -17.28 23.74 -0.65
CA ALA A 153 -17.63 23.26 0.69
C ALA A 153 -19.06 23.67 1.10
N LEU A 154 -19.50 24.88 0.73
CA LEU A 154 -20.88 25.30 0.93
C LEU A 154 -21.87 24.44 0.12
N VAL A 155 -21.55 24.13 -1.14
CA VAL A 155 -22.38 23.23 -1.96
C VAL A 155 -22.45 21.83 -1.35
N VAL A 156 -21.32 21.26 -0.90
CA VAL A 156 -21.27 19.98 -0.18
C VAL A 156 -22.19 20.02 1.04
N TRP A 157 -22.07 21.06 1.86
CA TRP A 157 -22.91 21.25 3.04
C TRP A 157 -24.41 21.27 2.70
N VAL A 158 -24.81 22.04 1.67
CA VAL A 158 -26.20 22.14 1.22
C VAL A 158 -26.71 20.79 0.72
N VAL A 159 -25.93 20.09 -0.10
CA VAL A 159 -26.31 18.80 -0.70
C VAL A 159 -26.49 17.72 0.37
N LEU A 160 -25.53 17.56 1.28
CA LEU A 160 -25.63 16.58 2.36
C LEU A 160 -26.75 16.92 3.35
N ARG A 161 -26.96 18.21 3.65
CA ARG A 161 -28.08 18.65 4.50
C ARG A 161 -29.44 18.39 3.85
N ALA A 162 -29.55 18.55 2.54
CA ALA A 162 -30.76 18.23 1.80
C ALA A 162 -31.05 16.71 1.78
N ALA A 163 -30.00 15.88 1.77
CA ALA A 163 -30.14 14.42 1.87
C ALA A 163 -30.74 13.98 3.22
N CYS A 164 -30.27 14.54 4.34
CA CYS A 164 -30.85 14.30 5.67
C CYS A 164 -32.36 14.59 5.70
N ARG A 165 -32.81 15.73 5.16
CA ARG A 165 -34.23 16.13 5.16
C ARG A 165 -35.15 15.17 4.39
N ARG A 166 -34.63 14.40 3.44
CA ARG A 166 -35.42 13.41 2.67
C ARG A 166 -35.47 12.04 3.34
N ALA A 167 -34.47 11.68 4.15
CA ALA A 167 -34.46 10.42 4.88
C ALA A 167 -35.48 10.39 6.04
N ASP A 168 -35.79 11.57 6.63
CA ASP A 168 -36.76 11.71 7.73
C ASP A 168 -38.24 11.77 7.29
N ARG A 169 -38.55 11.62 6.00
CA ARG A 169 -39.95 11.41 5.60
C ARG A 169 -40.34 9.98 5.97
N PRO A 170 -41.43 9.76 6.74
CA PRO A 170 -41.87 8.42 7.09
C PRO A 170 -42.10 7.62 5.81
N ARG A 171 -41.26 6.60 5.59
CA ARG A 171 -41.49 5.60 4.56
C ARG A 171 -42.65 4.74 5.06
N ASP A 172 -43.86 5.09 4.65
CA ASP A 172 -44.99 4.17 4.67
C ASP A 172 -44.63 2.95 3.79
N ARG A 173 -44.10 1.90 4.43
CA ARG A 173 -44.12 0.55 3.90
C ARG A 173 -44.59 -0.38 5.00
N PRO A 174 -45.68 -1.14 4.79
CA PRO A 174 -46.18 -2.03 5.82
C PRO A 174 -45.18 -3.17 6.04
N HIS A 175 -44.65 -3.24 7.27
CA HIS A 175 -43.92 -4.40 7.76
C HIS A 175 -44.86 -5.62 7.79
N ARG A 176 -44.71 -6.51 6.81
CA ARG A 176 -45.31 -7.84 6.86
C ARG A 176 -44.49 -8.70 7.83
N HIS A 177 -44.86 -8.66 9.10
CA HIS A 177 -44.44 -9.65 10.10
C HIS A 177 -44.97 -11.02 9.67
N GLN A 178 -44.10 -11.91 9.23
CA GLN A 178 -44.39 -13.35 9.21
C GLN A 178 -43.76 -13.96 10.45
N ARG A 179 -44.55 -13.94 11.55
CA ARG A 179 -44.33 -14.81 12.71
C ARG A 179 -44.54 -16.26 12.25
N ARG A 180 -43.51 -17.10 12.36
CA ARG A 180 -43.70 -18.55 12.36
C ARG A 180 -43.86 -19.00 13.81
N HIS A 181 -45.08 -19.42 14.13
CA HIS A 181 -45.41 -20.22 15.29
C HIS A 181 -44.77 -21.60 15.14
N ALA A 182 -44.10 -22.07 16.20
CA ALA A 182 -43.94 -23.48 16.46
C ALA A 182 -45.20 -24.00 17.18
N PRO A 183 -45.57 -25.27 16.94
CA PRO A 183 -46.15 -26.06 18.01
C PRO A 183 -45.39 -27.37 18.21
N ASP A 184 -45.30 -27.75 19.49
CA ASP A 184 -44.86 -29.04 19.98
C ASP A 184 -45.75 -30.18 19.48
N GLY A 185 -45.12 -31.35 19.31
CA GLY A 185 -45.67 -32.60 19.85
C GLY A 185 -46.29 -33.59 18.87
N ALA A 186 -45.79 -34.83 19.02
CA ALA A 186 -46.40 -36.13 18.71
C ALA A 186 -46.13 -36.79 17.33
N ASP A 187 -45.26 -37.80 17.40
CA ASP A 187 -45.29 -39.07 16.63
C ASP A 187 -46.67 -39.77 16.79
N PRO A 188 -47.12 -40.71 15.90
CA PRO A 188 -46.32 -41.86 15.48
C PRO A 188 -46.58 -42.46 14.07
N CYS A 189 -45.66 -43.36 13.69
CA CYS A 189 -45.86 -44.57 12.86
C CYS A 189 -46.21 -44.46 11.36
N GLY A 190 -45.40 -45.13 10.54
CA GLY A 190 -45.95 -45.99 9.48
C GLY A 190 -45.31 -45.93 8.09
N ALA A 191 -44.44 -46.91 7.82
CA ALA A 191 -44.30 -47.65 6.55
C ALA A 191 -43.72 -46.98 5.29
N GLY A 192 -42.72 -47.66 4.70
CA GLY A 192 -42.67 -47.84 3.24
C GLY A 192 -41.35 -47.58 2.51
N ARG A 193 -40.46 -48.59 2.52
CA ARG A 193 -39.65 -49.14 1.40
C ARG A 193 -38.99 -48.20 0.37
N GLY A 194 -37.71 -48.52 0.08
CA GLY A 194 -37.09 -48.31 -1.25
C GLY A 194 -35.67 -47.75 -1.19
N ILE A 195 -34.67 -48.56 -0.85
CA ILE A 195 -33.67 -49.10 -1.82
C ILE A 195 -32.98 -48.00 -2.64
N TYR A 196 -31.74 -47.63 -2.27
CA TYR A 196 -30.55 -47.88 -3.09
C TYR A 196 -29.27 -47.61 -2.28
N ARG A 197 -28.47 -48.67 -2.17
CA ARG A 197 -27.16 -48.73 -1.52
C ARG A 197 -26.11 -48.21 -2.51
N ARG A 198 -25.37 -47.15 -2.17
CA ARG A 198 -24.04 -46.87 -2.78
C ARG A 198 -23.04 -46.43 -1.73
N ARG A 199 -22.19 -47.42 -1.40
CA ARG A 199 -20.74 -47.36 -1.19
C ARG A 199 -20.17 -46.03 -0.68
N ALA A 200 -19.77 -46.05 0.59
CA ALA A 200 -18.80 -45.13 1.15
C ALA A 200 -17.47 -45.29 0.39
N GLU A 201 -17.17 -44.31 -0.45
CA GLU A 201 -15.81 -44.04 -0.90
C GLU A 201 -15.25 -43.01 0.07
N ASN A 202 -14.30 -43.47 0.89
CA ASN A 202 -13.50 -42.65 1.79
C ASN A 202 -12.65 -41.72 0.90
N PRO A 203 -12.85 -40.39 0.88
CA PRO A 203 -11.82 -39.53 0.33
C PRO A 203 -10.68 -39.59 1.32
N VAL A 204 -9.58 -40.23 0.93
CA VAL A 204 -8.29 -40.01 1.58
C VAL A 204 -8.06 -38.51 1.49
N ALA A 205 -8.28 -37.82 2.60
CA ALA A 205 -7.90 -36.43 2.75
C ALA A 205 -6.39 -36.39 2.56
N CYS A 206 -5.95 -36.06 1.35
CA CYS A 206 -4.61 -35.57 1.12
C CYS A 206 -4.53 -34.29 1.94
N SER A 207 -4.02 -34.40 3.17
CA SER A 207 -3.55 -33.26 3.93
C SER A 207 -2.51 -32.61 3.05
N GLN A 208 -2.93 -31.60 2.29
CA GLN A 208 -1.97 -30.71 1.66
C GLN A 208 -1.25 -30.05 2.82
N ILE A 209 0.02 -30.39 2.99
CA ILE A 209 0.89 -29.72 3.94
C ILE A 209 0.94 -28.27 3.46
N MET A 210 0.20 -27.39 4.14
CA MET A 210 0.19 -25.96 3.85
C MET A 210 1.60 -25.44 4.11
N THR A 211 2.27 -24.94 3.06
CA THR A 211 3.60 -24.35 3.21
C THR A 211 3.52 -23.18 4.18
N THR A 212 4.30 -23.23 5.25
CA THR A 212 4.35 -22.17 6.25
C THR A 212 5.45 -21.17 5.91
N ILE A 213 5.09 -19.89 5.84
CA ILE A 213 6.01 -18.80 5.53
C ILE A 213 6.05 -17.86 6.73
N ALA A 214 7.20 -17.77 7.39
CA ALA A 214 7.42 -16.83 8.48
C ALA A 214 8.01 -15.52 7.95
N ILE A 215 7.37 -14.41 8.28
CA ILE A 215 7.87 -13.05 8.09
C ILE A 215 8.44 -12.61 9.44
N VAL A 216 9.74 -12.38 9.49
CA VAL A 216 10.45 -12.06 10.73
C VAL A 216 10.01 -10.69 11.24
N ASP A 217 9.36 -10.67 12.40
CA ASP A 217 8.97 -9.45 13.11
C ASP A 217 9.94 -9.19 14.26
N TYR A 218 10.94 -8.37 13.98
CA TYR A 218 11.85 -7.83 14.99
C TYR A 218 11.52 -6.37 15.33
N GLY A 219 10.30 -5.92 15.04
CA GLY A 219 9.81 -4.57 15.29
C GLY A 219 10.10 -3.54 14.19
N MET A 220 10.68 -3.94 13.05
CA MET A 220 11.00 -3.05 11.94
C MET A 220 10.54 -3.63 10.60
N GLY A 221 10.14 -2.77 9.66
CA GLY A 221 9.75 -3.17 8.31
C GLY A 221 8.25 -3.00 8.01
N ASN A 222 7.91 -3.08 6.72
CA ASN A 222 6.53 -3.01 6.24
C ASN A 222 5.87 -4.41 6.21
N LEU A 223 5.78 -5.03 7.40
CA LEU A 223 5.42 -6.46 7.54
C LEU A 223 4.06 -6.78 6.93
N ARG A 224 3.08 -5.88 7.07
CA ARG A 224 1.72 -6.09 6.56
C ARG A 224 1.66 -6.14 5.05
N SER A 225 2.29 -5.20 4.34
CA SER A 225 2.28 -5.24 2.86
C SER A 225 3.00 -6.47 2.32
N VAL A 226 4.10 -6.88 2.95
CA VAL A 226 4.80 -8.15 2.60
C VAL A 226 3.87 -9.35 2.82
N ALA A 227 3.19 -9.42 3.97
CA ALA A 227 2.25 -10.49 4.27
C ALA A 227 1.07 -10.53 3.29
N GLN A 228 0.53 -9.37 2.92
CA GLN A 228 -0.55 -9.28 1.94
C GLN A 228 -0.11 -9.71 0.55
N ALA A 229 1.07 -9.27 0.10
CA ALA A 229 1.62 -9.69 -1.18
C ALA A 229 1.80 -11.22 -1.24
N LEU A 230 2.33 -11.83 -0.17
CA LEU A 230 2.47 -13.28 -0.06
C LEU A 230 1.10 -13.99 -0.07
N ARG A 231 0.14 -13.54 0.75
CA ARG A 231 -1.22 -14.12 0.77
C ARG A 231 -1.94 -13.99 -0.58
N ALA A 232 -1.69 -12.90 -1.31
CA ALA A 232 -2.28 -12.69 -2.63
C ALA A 232 -1.74 -13.65 -3.69
N VAL A 233 -0.46 -14.05 -3.60
CA VAL A 233 0.17 -14.95 -4.59
C VAL A 233 0.18 -16.41 -4.16
N ALA A 234 -0.04 -16.69 -2.88
CA ALA A 234 -0.06 -18.01 -2.28
C ALA A 234 -1.21 -18.13 -1.27
N PRO A 235 -2.47 -18.22 -1.75
CA PRO A 235 -3.65 -18.30 -0.89
C PRO A 235 -3.69 -19.58 -0.05
N ASP A 236 -2.99 -20.63 -0.48
CA ASP A 236 -2.92 -21.94 0.20
C ASP A 236 -1.73 -22.04 1.18
N ALA A 237 -0.89 -21.01 1.26
CA ALA A 237 0.24 -20.95 2.20
C ALA A 237 -0.20 -20.32 3.54
N ASP A 238 0.35 -20.83 4.63
CA ASP A 238 0.18 -20.24 5.95
C ASP A 238 1.22 -19.13 6.17
N VAL A 239 0.80 -17.88 5.93
CA VAL A 239 1.66 -16.69 6.04
C VAL A 239 1.53 -16.06 7.43
N ARG A 240 2.60 -16.19 8.22
CA ARG A 240 2.68 -15.74 9.62
C ARG A 240 3.68 -14.59 9.78
N ILE A 241 3.24 -13.49 10.38
CA ILE A 241 4.16 -12.47 10.90
C ILE A 241 4.53 -12.91 12.31
N SER A 242 5.81 -13.16 12.56
CA SER A 242 6.24 -13.81 13.81
C SER A 242 7.42 -13.13 14.46
N ALA A 243 7.24 -12.81 15.74
CA ALA A 243 8.29 -12.40 16.66
C ALA A 243 8.74 -13.57 17.58
N GLN A 244 8.42 -14.82 17.22
CA GLN A 244 8.75 -16.00 18.00
C GLN A 244 9.80 -16.86 17.29
N ALA A 245 10.92 -17.12 17.97
CA ALA A 245 12.04 -17.87 17.41
C ALA A 245 11.63 -19.27 16.92
N ASP A 246 10.77 -19.96 17.66
CA ASP A 246 10.35 -21.33 17.31
C ASP A 246 9.44 -21.38 16.07
N GLU A 247 8.63 -20.35 15.84
CA GLU A 247 7.83 -20.25 14.61
C GLU A 247 8.71 -20.01 13.38
N ILE A 248 9.78 -19.21 13.51
CA ILE A 248 10.76 -18.99 12.44
C ILE A 248 11.54 -20.29 12.16
N ARG A 249 11.93 -21.04 13.21
CA ARG A 249 12.62 -22.33 13.08
C ARG A 249 11.75 -23.41 12.44
N THR A 250 10.46 -23.42 12.71
CA THR A 250 9.55 -24.45 12.20
C THR A 250 8.91 -24.11 10.85
N ALA A 251 8.96 -22.85 10.41
CA ALA A 251 8.46 -22.46 9.09
C ALA A 251 9.25 -23.11 7.95
N ASP A 252 8.60 -23.36 6.81
CA ASP A 252 9.23 -23.92 5.62
C ASP A 252 10.06 -22.88 4.85
N ARG A 253 9.68 -21.61 4.96
CA ARG A 253 10.32 -20.47 4.27
C ARG A 253 10.34 -19.25 5.17
N VAL A 254 11.37 -18.41 5.02
CA VAL A 254 11.53 -17.20 5.84
C VAL A 254 11.69 -15.96 4.98
N VAL A 255 11.00 -14.88 5.35
CA VAL A 255 11.18 -13.56 4.76
C VAL A 255 11.74 -12.64 5.84
N LEU A 256 12.88 -12.03 5.56
CA LEU A 256 13.54 -11.02 6.39
C LEU A 256 13.32 -9.64 5.73
N PRO A 257 12.22 -8.94 6.05
CA PRO A 257 12.03 -7.57 5.59
C PRO A 257 12.82 -6.60 6.48
N GLY A 258 13.05 -5.37 6.00
CA GLY A 258 13.55 -4.29 6.84
C GLY A 258 13.25 -2.91 6.27
N GLN A 259 13.02 -1.94 7.13
CA GLN A 259 12.81 -0.53 6.77
C GLN A 259 13.41 0.36 7.85
N GLY A 260 14.02 1.47 7.44
CA GLY A 260 14.64 2.44 8.35
C GLY A 260 16.15 2.47 8.17
N ALA A 261 16.86 3.00 9.16
CA ALA A 261 18.31 3.04 9.15
C ALA A 261 18.89 1.70 9.62
N MET A 262 19.94 1.22 8.96
CA MET A 262 20.64 -0.02 9.30
C MET A 262 21.04 -0.13 10.79
N PRO A 263 21.56 0.92 11.48
CA PRO A 263 21.85 0.83 12.92
C PRO A 263 20.62 0.65 13.81
N ASP A 264 19.44 1.11 13.39
CA ASP A 264 18.20 0.92 14.13
C ASP A 264 17.64 -0.47 13.88
N CYS A 265 17.69 -0.95 12.62
CA CYS A 265 17.30 -2.30 12.26
C CYS A 265 18.15 -3.35 13.00
N MET A 266 19.48 -3.22 12.99
CA MET A 266 20.36 -4.16 13.69
C MET A 266 20.18 -4.10 15.20
N ALA A 267 19.97 -2.91 15.79
CA ALA A 267 19.71 -2.80 17.22
C ALA A 267 18.39 -3.46 17.63
N ALA A 268 17.32 -3.24 16.86
CA ALA A 268 16.03 -3.90 17.09
C ALA A 268 16.13 -5.41 16.91
N PHE A 269 16.89 -5.85 15.90
CA PHE A 269 17.14 -7.26 15.63
C PHE A 269 17.90 -7.93 16.79
N ASP A 270 18.96 -7.32 17.29
CA ASP A 270 19.72 -7.83 18.43
C ASP A 270 18.85 -7.94 19.70
N LEU A 271 17.98 -6.95 19.94
CA LEU A 271 17.06 -6.93 21.08
C LEU A 271 15.91 -7.95 20.95
N SER A 272 15.56 -8.36 19.73
CA SER A 272 14.45 -9.28 19.48
C SER A 272 14.70 -10.72 19.96
N GLY A 273 15.96 -11.11 20.12
CA GLY A 273 16.35 -12.49 20.44
C GLY A 273 16.16 -13.47 19.27
N LEU A 274 15.89 -12.97 18.05
CA LEU A 274 15.63 -13.81 16.87
C LEU A 274 16.90 -14.20 16.08
N HIS A 275 18.06 -13.68 16.49
CA HIS A 275 19.33 -13.82 15.77
C HIS A 275 19.63 -15.28 15.37
N ASP A 276 19.63 -16.19 16.34
CA ASP A 276 19.98 -17.58 16.09
C ASP A 276 18.95 -18.29 15.20
N ALA A 277 17.66 -18.01 15.40
CA ALA A 277 16.59 -18.61 14.60
C ALA A 277 16.66 -18.18 13.12
N VAL A 278 16.99 -16.91 12.87
CA VAL A 278 17.14 -16.38 11.51
C VAL A 278 18.42 -16.90 10.86
N LEU A 279 19.55 -16.96 11.58
CA LEU A 279 20.78 -17.53 11.03
C LEU A 279 20.67 -19.04 10.75
N GLU A 280 19.95 -19.78 11.58
CA GLU A 280 19.63 -21.18 11.35
C GLU A 280 18.75 -21.36 10.10
N ALA A 281 17.70 -20.53 9.97
CA ALA A 281 16.85 -20.50 8.79
C ALA A 281 17.65 -20.16 7.52
N ALA A 282 18.51 -19.13 7.58
CA ALA A 282 19.34 -18.73 6.46
C ALA A 282 20.24 -19.84 5.92
N ARG A 283 20.56 -20.86 6.74
CA ARG A 283 21.39 -22.01 6.33
C ARG A 283 20.61 -23.20 5.79
N THR A 284 19.31 -23.29 6.09
CA THR A 284 18.56 -24.55 5.96
C THR A 284 17.33 -24.46 5.08
N LYS A 285 16.80 -23.25 4.85
CA LYS A 285 15.53 -23.06 4.15
C LYS A 285 15.51 -21.80 3.28
N PRO A 286 14.65 -21.74 2.25
CA PRO A 286 14.57 -20.57 1.38
C PRO A 286 14.34 -19.29 2.18
N MET A 287 15.24 -18.32 2.01
CA MET A 287 15.17 -17.00 2.65
C MET A 287 15.05 -15.89 1.61
N LEU A 288 14.12 -14.96 1.85
CA LEU A 288 13.96 -13.73 1.06
C LEU A 288 14.28 -12.49 1.90
N GLY A 289 15.36 -11.79 1.57
CA GLY A 289 15.67 -10.47 2.13
C GLY A 289 15.01 -9.33 1.34
N VAL A 290 14.40 -8.34 2.01
CA VAL A 290 13.76 -7.20 1.33
C VAL A 290 14.26 -5.86 1.87
N CYS A 291 14.75 -5.00 0.99
CA CYS A 291 15.29 -3.67 1.25
C CYS A 291 16.40 -3.70 2.31
N VAL A 292 16.17 -3.18 3.53
CA VAL A 292 17.19 -3.29 4.60
C VAL A 292 17.44 -4.74 4.96
N GLY A 293 16.47 -5.63 4.76
CA GLY A 293 16.67 -7.07 4.92
C GLY A 293 17.73 -7.66 3.98
N GLU A 294 17.91 -7.11 2.77
CA GLU A 294 19.06 -7.46 1.91
C GLU A 294 20.36 -6.91 2.50
N GLN A 295 20.37 -5.64 2.88
CA GLN A 295 21.53 -4.95 3.45
C GLN A 295 22.03 -5.62 4.74
N MET A 296 21.11 -6.13 5.56
CA MET A 296 21.41 -6.88 6.78
C MET A 296 22.19 -8.16 6.52
N LEU A 297 22.08 -8.78 5.34
CA LEU A 297 22.81 -10.01 5.02
C LEU A 297 24.31 -9.77 4.84
N LEU A 298 24.72 -8.54 4.51
CA LEU A 298 26.12 -8.19 4.29
C LEU A 298 26.88 -8.02 5.62
N GLU A 299 28.21 -7.91 5.56
CA GLU A 299 29.04 -7.82 6.75
C GLU A 299 28.95 -6.46 7.43
N ARG A 300 28.93 -5.38 6.65
CA ARG A 300 29.06 -4.01 7.16
C ARG A 300 28.21 -3.05 6.35
N SER A 301 27.72 -2.01 7.01
CA SER A 301 27.10 -0.85 6.39
C SER A 301 27.81 0.42 6.82
N THR A 302 28.09 1.29 5.86
CA THR A 302 28.56 2.66 6.09
C THR A 302 27.50 3.55 6.73
N GLU A 303 26.23 3.11 6.78
CA GLU A 303 25.21 3.76 7.59
C GLU A 303 25.48 3.45 9.07
N ALA A 304 26.07 4.41 9.78
CA ALA A 304 26.51 4.26 11.16
C ALA A 304 25.95 5.36 12.07
N ARG A 305 25.79 5.05 13.37
CA ARG A 305 25.49 6.07 14.39
C ARG A 305 26.69 7.01 14.57
N PRO A 306 26.48 8.27 15.01
CA PRO A 306 27.57 9.19 15.32
C PRO A 306 28.63 8.55 16.22
N GLY A 307 29.90 8.68 15.84
CA GLY A 307 31.03 8.09 16.56
C GLY A 307 31.37 6.64 16.20
N ARG A 308 30.67 6.03 15.24
CA ARG A 308 31.04 4.73 14.65
C ARG A 308 31.34 4.88 13.16
N GLU A 309 32.28 4.07 12.67
CA GLU A 309 32.66 4.04 11.26
C GLU A 309 31.68 3.21 10.42
N PHE A 310 31.15 2.11 10.97
CA PHE A 310 30.20 1.23 10.30
C PHE A 310 29.22 0.58 11.30
N THR A 311 28.12 0.08 10.78
CA THR A 311 27.20 -0.86 11.46
C THR A 311 27.47 -2.28 10.97
N ARG A 312 27.58 -3.24 11.88
CA ARG A 312 27.72 -4.67 11.52
C ARG A 312 26.37 -5.22 11.07
N GLY A 313 26.35 -5.96 9.96
CA GLY A 313 25.23 -6.80 9.57
C GLY A 313 25.39 -8.24 10.07
N LEU A 314 24.62 -9.15 9.49
CA LEU A 314 24.62 -10.59 9.82
C LEU A 314 25.84 -11.33 9.26
N GLY A 315 26.52 -10.77 8.27
CA GLY A 315 27.74 -11.36 7.69
C GLY A 315 27.50 -12.72 7.01
N LEU A 316 26.30 -12.91 6.45
CA LEU A 316 25.95 -14.08 5.65
C LEU A 316 26.49 -13.98 4.23
N ILE A 317 26.76 -12.75 3.76
CA ILE A 317 27.27 -12.40 2.44
C ILE A 317 28.46 -11.45 2.62
N ALA A 318 29.62 -11.79 2.05
CA ALA A 318 30.80 -10.94 2.16
C ALA A 318 30.60 -9.63 1.37
N GLY A 319 30.96 -8.49 1.96
CA GLY A 319 30.83 -7.18 1.31
C GLY A 319 30.23 -6.09 2.19
N ASP A 320 30.05 -4.91 1.59
CA ASP A 320 29.63 -3.70 2.28
C ASP A 320 28.31 -3.14 1.73
N VAL A 321 27.60 -2.40 2.56
CA VAL A 321 26.49 -1.53 2.16
C VAL A 321 26.97 -0.09 2.18
N VAL A 322 26.95 0.56 1.02
CA VAL A 322 27.57 1.88 0.81
C VAL A 322 26.57 2.94 0.40
N ARG A 323 26.81 4.18 0.80
CA ARG A 323 25.95 5.32 0.45
C ARG A 323 26.13 5.71 -1.02
N PHE A 324 25.05 6.15 -1.66
CA PHE A 324 25.18 6.91 -2.91
C PHE A 324 25.91 8.24 -2.66
N ASP A 325 27.02 8.44 -3.36
CA ASP A 325 27.76 9.69 -3.41
C ASP A 325 27.48 10.40 -4.75
N LEU A 326 26.31 11.05 -4.83
CA LEU A 326 25.78 11.68 -6.06
C LEU A 326 25.52 13.18 -5.89
N ASP A 327 25.96 13.77 -4.78
CA ASP A 327 25.72 15.18 -4.48
C ASP A 327 26.38 16.07 -5.55
N GLY A 328 25.60 16.99 -6.10
CA GLY A 328 26.07 17.90 -7.16
C GLY A 328 26.12 17.29 -8.56
N GLN A 329 25.86 15.99 -8.73
CA GLN A 329 25.84 15.34 -10.04
C GLN A 329 24.49 15.53 -10.77
N LEU A 330 24.54 15.51 -12.10
CA LEU A 330 23.37 15.67 -12.97
C LEU A 330 23.03 14.35 -13.67
N GLN A 331 21.73 14.11 -13.79
CA GLN A 331 21.13 13.04 -14.60
C GLN A 331 21.23 13.37 -16.10
N PRO A 332 21.03 12.38 -17.00
CA PRO A 332 21.02 12.61 -18.45
C PRO A 332 19.98 13.63 -18.93
N ASP A 333 18.91 13.85 -18.17
CA ASP A 333 17.86 14.83 -18.46
C ASP A 333 18.19 16.25 -17.94
N GLY A 334 19.38 16.45 -17.34
CA GLY A 334 19.83 17.70 -16.76
C GLY A 334 19.33 17.99 -15.35
N SER A 335 18.49 17.13 -14.76
CA SER A 335 18.08 17.25 -13.36
C SER A 335 19.18 16.78 -12.40
N ARG A 336 19.13 17.18 -11.12
CA ARG A 336 20.10 16.71 -10.11
C ARG A 336 19.73 15.30 -9.63
N TYR A 337 20.73 14.45 -9.42
CA TYR A 337 20.53 13.22 -8.65
C TYR A 337 20.05 13.57 -7.23
N LYS A 338 19.12 12.78 -6.69
CA LYS A 338 18.58 12.92 -5.34
C LYS A 338 18.92 11.67 -4.54
N VAL A 339 19.35 11.84 -3.29
CA VAL A 339 19.56 10.72 -2.37
C VAL A 339 18.64 10.92 -1.17
N PRO A 340 17.72 9.98 -0.87
CA PRO A 340 17.63 8.62 -1.40
C PRO A 340 17.16 8.52 -2.86
N GLN A 341 17.58 7.45 -3.55
CA GLN A 341 16.92 7.01 -4.77
C GLN A 341 15.49 6.63 -4.42
N MET A 342 14.50 7.32 -4.99
CA MET A 342 13.08 7.06 -4.75
C MET A 342 12.31 7.01 -6.07
N GLY A 343 11.58 5.92 -6.29
CA GLY A 343 10.73 5.75 -7.46
C GLY A 343 10.99 4.44 -8.21
N TRP A 344 10.43 4.36 -9.41
CA TRP A 344 10.54 3.18 -10.26
C TRP A 344 11.83 3.21 -11.09
N ASN A 345 12.62 2.14 -11.04
CA ASN A 345 13.83 2.00 -11.84
C ASN A 345 13.92 0.60 -12.48
N ARG A 346 14.66 0.48 -13.58
CA ARG A 346 14.81 -0.76 -14.33
C ARG A 346 15.87 -1.65 -13.68
N VAL A 347 15.53 -2.93 -13.56
CA VAL A 347 16.45 -3.96 -13.07
C VAL A 347 16.98 -4.76 -14.25
N HIS A 348 18.30 -4.80 -14.39
CA HIS A 348 19.00 -5.73 -15.26
C HIS A 348 19.31 -7.03 -14.52
N GLN A 349 18.89 -8.16 -15.07
CA GLN A 349 19.18 -9.49 -14.55
C GLN A 349 20.59 -9.90 -14.97
N SER A 350 21.58 -9.67 -14.10
CA SER A 350 22.99 -9.99 -14.36
C SER A 350 23.27 -11.49 -14.39
N ARG A 351 22.43 -12.30 -13.73
CA ARG A 351 22.51 -13.76 -13.72
C ARG A 351 21.11 -14.38 -13.74
N ALA A 352 20.96 -15.48 -14.49
CA ALA A 352 19.73 -16.27 -14.46
C ALA A 352 19.49 -16.81 -13.03
N HIS A 353 18.24 -16.71 -12.56
CA HIS A 353 17.85 -17.20 -11.25
C HIS A 353 16.37 -17.63 -11.27
N ALA A 354 16.00 -18.63 -10.44
CA ALA A 354 14.62 -19.10 -10.37
C ALA A 354 13.64 -17.98 -9.99
N LEU A 355 14.08 -17.01 -9.17
CA LEU A 355 13.28 -15.85 -8.80
C LEU A 355 12.99 -14.89 -9.95
N TRP A 356 13.73 -14.96 -11.06
CA TRP A 356 13.45 -14.16 -12.25
C TRP A 356 12.45 -14.82 -13.21
N ALA A 357 11.99 -16.05 -12.94
CA ALA A 357 11.08 -16.76 -13.82
C ALA A 357 9.80 -15.96 -14.12
N GLY A 358 9.53 -15.70 -15.41
CA GLY A 358 8.36 -14.92 -15.83
C GLY A 358 8.45 -13.41 -15.54
N VAL A 359 9.60 -12.91 -15.08
CA VAL A 359 9.90 -11.47 -14.99
C VAL A 359 10.78 -11.10 -16.19
N PRO A 360 10.29 -10.27 -17.14
CA PRO A 360 11.12 -9.78 -18.23
C PRO A 360 12.35 -9.02 -17.72
N ASP A 361 13.50 -9.18 -18.38
CA ASP A 361 14.66 -8.32 -18.10
C ASP A 361 14.31 -6.84 -18.35
N GLN A 362 14.97 -5.93 -17.63
CA GLN A 362 14.69 -4.48 -17.65
C GLN A 362 13.30 -4.09 -17.12
N SER A 363 12.62 -4.98 -16.39
CA SER A 363 11.36 -4.64 -15.71
C SER A 363 11.57 -3.55 -14.65
N TYR A 364 10.53 -2.73 -14.44
CA TYR A 364 10.55 -1.68 -13.43
C TYR A 364 10.17 -2.22 -12.06
N PHE A 365 10.95 -1.84 -11.05
CA PHE A 365 10.68 -2.09 -9.64
C PHE A 365 10.75 -0.80 -8.83
N TYR A 366 10.07 -0.73 -7.69
CA TYR A 366 10.04 0.43 -6.82
C TYR A 366 11.17 0.41 -5.79
N PHE A 367 11.96 1.49 -5.78
CA PHE A 367 13.10 1.71 -4.91
C PHE A 367 12.85 2.87 -3.95
N VAL A 368 13.36 2.76 -2.72
CA VAL A 368 13.45 3.85 -1.75
C VAL A 368 14.62 3.61 -0.79
N HIS A 369 15.82 4.04 -1.17
CA HIS A 369 17.03 3.78 -0.38
C HIS A 369 18.14 4.80 -0.64
N SER A 370 18.95 5.03 0.39
CA SER A 370 20.12 5.92 0.37
C SER A 370 21.44 5.16 0.23
N TYR A 371 21.41 3.87 0.57
CA TYR A 371 22.55 2.96 0.59
C TYR A 371 22.22 1.75 -0.26
N TYR A 372 23.23 1.10 -0.82
CA TYR A 372 23.07 -0.07 -1.68
C TYR A 372 24.10 -1.14 -1.34
N ALA A 373 23.78 -2.39 -1.63
CA ALA A 373 24.67 -3.51 -1.38
C ALA A 373 25.80 -3.56 -2.43
N ARG A 374 27.01 -3.85 -1.95
CA ARG A 374 28.22 -4.08 -2.74
C ARG A 374 28.86 -5.38 -2.27
N PRO A 375 28.38 -6.54 -2.76
CA PRO A 375 29.00 -7.83 -2.46
C PRO A 375 30.48 -7.83 -2.84
N ALA A 376 31.32 -8.50 -2.05
CA ALA A 376 32.73 -8.70 -2.37
C ALA A 376 32.93 -9.65 -3.57
N HIS A 377 31.94 -10.52 -3.80
CA HIS A 377 31.91 -11.54 -4.83
C HIS A 377 30.86 -11.17 -5.89
N PRO A 378 31.28 -10.72 -7.10
CA PRO A 378 30.35 -10.27 -8.15
C PRO A 378 29.32 -11.33 -8.56
N GLU A 379 29.65 -12.61 -8.44
CA GLU A 379 28.75 -13.72 -8.71
C GLU A 379 27.50 -13.74 -7.82
N GLU A 380 27.52 -13.06 -6.68
CA GLU A 380 26.36 -12.96 -5.79
C GLU A 380 25.36 -11.90 -6.26
N SER A 381 25.78 -10.96 -7.12
CA SER A 381 24.92 -9.98 -7.77
C SER A 381 24.13 -10.67 -8.90
N VAL A 382 22.82 -10.87 -8.69
CA VAL A 382 21.91 -11.47 -9.68
C VAL A 382 20.96 -10.45 -10.33
N GLY A 383 20.97 -9.22 -9.83
CA GLY A 383 20.29 -8.09 -10.43
C GLY A 383 21.06 -6.80 -10.16
N GLU A 384 21.12 -5.94 -11.17
CA GLU A 384 21.80 -4.65 -11.12
C GLU A 384 20.87 -3.53 -11.62
N THR A 385 21.07 -2.33 -11.09
CA THR A 385 20.33 -1.12 -11.49
C THR A 385 21.31 0.02 -11.67
N GLU A 386 20.97 0.96 -12.55
CA GLU A 386 21.75 2.19 -12.75
C GLU A 386 21.03 3.39 -12.11
N TYR A 387 21.73 4.07 -11.20
CA TYR A 387 21.31 5.34 -10.60
C TYR A 387 22.54 6.19 -10.27
N GLY A 388 23.07 6.89 -11.28
CA GLY A 388 24.34 7.64 -11.21
C GLY A 388 25.57 6.73 -11.17
N VAL A 389 25.45 5.59 -10.49
CA VAL A 389 26.35 4.45 -10.50
C VAL A 389 25.56 3.18 -10.79
N ARG A 390 26.24 2.15 -11.30
CA ARG A 390 25.67 0.80 -11.39
C ARG A 390 25.84 0.10 -10.04
N PHE A 391 24.76 -0.43 -9.48
CA PHE A 391 24.77 -1.06 -8.17
C PHE A 391 23.99 -2.38 -8.17
N THR A 392 24.33 -3.27 -7.24
CA THR A 392 23.61 -4.52 -7.01
C THR A 392 22.27 -4.23 -6.35
N CYS A 393 21.18 -4.59 -7.03
CA CYS A 393 19.82 -4.45 -6.53
C CYS A 393 19.14 -5.77 -6.18
N ALA A 394 19.79 -6.89 -6.51
CA ALA A 394 19.37 -8.21 -6.04
C ALA A 394 20.59 -9.12 -5.87
N ILE A 395 20.61 -9.85 -4.75
CA ILE A 395 21.67 -10.79 -4.38
C ILE A 395 21.11 -12.21 -4.30
N ALA A 396 21.92 -13.21 -4.67
CA ALA A 396 21.61 -14.61 -4.37
C ALA A 396 22.84 -15.43 -4.03
N ARG A 397 22.72 -16.24 -2.98
CA ARG A 397 23.72 -17.22 -2.52
C ARG A 397 22.98 -18.43 -1.94
N ASP A 398 23.24 -19.62 -2.47
CA ASP A 398 22.61 -20.87 -2.04
C ASP A 398 21.06 -20.78 -1.98
N ASN A 399 20.49 -20.86 -0.77
CA ASN A 399 19.06 -20.77 -0.47
C ASN A 399 18.59 -19.35 -0.13
N ILE A 400 19.43 -18.33 -0.30
CA ILE A 400 19.13 -16.93 -0.02
C ILE A 400 18.95 -16.18 -1.34
N PHE A 401 17.84 -15.44 -1.45
CA PHE A 401 17.65 -14.40 -2.44
C PHE A 401 17.27 -13.12 -1.73
N ALA A 402 17.74 -11.97 -2.19
CA ALA A 402 17.42 -10.70 -1.56
C ALA A 402 17.33 -9.57 -2.57
N THR A 403 16.50 -8.57 -2.31
CA THR A 403 16.25 -7.46 -3.24
C THR A 403 16.30 -6.11 -2.55
N GLN A 404 16.97 -5.15 -3.17
CA GLN A 404 17.02 -3.76 -2.71
C GLN A 404 15.69 -3.04 -2.92
N PHE A 405 15.02 -3.35 -4.03
CA PHE A 405 13.68 -2.88 -4.33
C PHE A 405 12.64 -3.57 -3.43
N HIS A 406 11.44 -3.02 -3.43
CA HIS A 406 10.28 -3.52 -2.68
C HIS A 406 9.34 -4.30 -3.60
N PRO A 407 9.40 -5.65 -3.65
CA PRO A 407 8.51 -6.42 -4.52
C PRO A 407 7.04 -6.18 -4.17
N GLU A 408 6.71 -5.94 -2.89
CA GLU A 408 5.35 -5.65 -2.42
C GLU A 408 4.81 -4.31 -2.92
N LYS A 409 5.68 -3.42 -3.40
CA LYS A 409 5.34 -2.12 -4.00
C LYS A 409 5.55 -2.06 -5.51
N SER A 410 5.93 -3.18 -6.14
CA SER A 410 6.37 -3.25 -7.54
C SER A 410 5.34 -3.89 -8.48
N ALA A 411 4.06 -3.76 -8.17
CA ALA A 411 2.93 -4.25 -8.97
C ALA A 411 3.11 -5.71 -9.43
N GLN A 412 2.76 -6.04 -10.68
CA GLN A 412 2.76 -7.41 -11.17
C GLN A 412 4.17 -8.04 -11.19
N ALA A 413 5.21 -7.28 -11.54
CA ALA A 413 6.58 -7.78 -11.54
C ALA A 413 7.03 -8.16 -10.13
N GLY A 414 6.72 -7.32 -9.14
CA GLY A 414 6.98 -7.60 -7.73
C GLY A 414 6.22 -8.80 -7.17
N LEU A 415 4.92 -8.92 -7.48
CA LEU A 415 4.14 -10.10 -7.11
C LEU A 415 4.69 -11.39 -7.76
N GLN A 416 5.25 -11.31 -8.97
CA GLN A 416 5.88 -12.46 -9.60
C GLN A 416 7.13 -12.92 -8.84
N ILE A 417 7.94 -12.02 -8.26
CA ILE A 417 9.06 -12.40 -7.39
C ILE A 417 8.57 -13.19 -6.18
N TYR A 418 7.53 -12.72 -5.48
CA TYR A 418 6.97 -13.48 -4.35
C TYR A 418 6.39 -14.82 -4.79
N ARG A 419 5.69 -14.88 -5.93
CA ARG A 419 5.18 -16.14 -6.48
C ARG A 419 6.32 -17.12 -6.73
N ASN A 420 7.40 -16.67 -7.35
CA ASN A 420 8.57 -17.50 -7.59
C ASN A 420 9.20 -17.96 -6.26
N PHE A 421 9.29 -17.07 -5.27
CA PHE A 421 9.83 -17.40 -3.96
C PHE A 421 9.04 -18.49 -3.23
N VAL A 422 7.71 -18.45 -3.28
CA VAL A 422 6.86 -19.47 -2.65
C VAL A 422 7.05 -20.85 -3.28
N HIS A 423 7.42 -20.93 -4.56
CA HIS A 423 7.59 -22.19 -5.28
C HIS A 423 9.07 -22.59 -5.46
N TRP A 424 10.01 -21.76 -5.01
CA TRP A 424 11.44 -21.99 -5.20
C TRP A 424 11.94 -23.13 -4.31
N ASN A 425 12.63 -24.12 -4.89
CA ASN A 425 13.26 -25.20 -4.16
C ASN A 425 14.77 -25.21 -4.49
N PRO A 426 15.59 -24.44 -3.76
CA PRO A 426 17.02 -24.26 -4.01
C PRO A 426 17.85 -25.54 -3.86
#